data_AF-A0A3R7KI49-F1
#
_entry.id   AF-A0A3R7KI49-F1
#
_cell.length_a   1.000
_cell.length_b   1.000
_cell.length_c   1.000
_cell.angle_alpha   90.00
_cell.angle_beta   90.00
_cell.angle_gamma   90.00
#
_symmetry.space_group_name_H-M   'P 1'
#
loop_
_entity.id
_entity.type
_entity.pdbx_description
1 polymer ?
#
loop_
_entity_poly.entity_id
_entity_poly.type
_entity_poly.pdbx_seq_one_letter_code
_entity_poly.pdbx_strand_id
1 'polypeptide(L)'
;MMFLVSAFIVFFTSGGLILGFGPVYSLLVREKQWSELCSPEEQEEADGGVLCAAQEVRLQYVFSTGFLCLSAANACFGVFLDVVGPRATILLGLMLSALGNFALAFGDSHTGSGAWIIAGYSLVGAGGMGAYLAAFQILQLYEVQGVVCSTLSSLFNCSGYVYMMLGVQGITRSVFFHVYG
;
A
#
# COMPACT_ATOMS: atom_id res chain seq x y z
N MET A 1 1.46 -27.28 -2.29
CA MET A 1 2.56 -26.38 -2.73
C MET A 1 2.02 -25.09 -3.35
N MET A 2 1.16 -25.15 -4.38
CA MET A 2 0.61 -23.94 -5.04
C MET A 2 -0.12 -22.98 -4.09
N PHE A 3 -0.94 -23.50 -3.17
CA PHE A 3 -1.63 -22.66 -2.19
C PHE A 3 -0.68 -21.87 -1.28
N LEU A 4 0.42 -22.50 -0.81
CA LEU A 4 1.40 -21.84 0.06
C LEU A 4 2.12 -20.69 -0.67
N VAL A 5 2.46 -20.90 -1.94
CA VAL A 5 3.09 -19.86 -2.77
C VAL A 5 2.14 -18.68 -2.94
N SER A 6 0.87 -18.93 -3.23
CA SER A 6 -0.11 -17.86 -3.41
C SER A 6 -0.48 -17.17 -2.10
N ALA A 7 -0.56 -17.90 -0.99
CA ALA A 7 -0.71 -17.34 0.34
C ALA A 7 0.44 -16.39 0.67
N PHE A 8 1.68 -16.80 0.38
CA PHE A 8 2.87 -15.96 0.56
C PHE A 8 2.82 -14.70 -0.31
N ILE A 9 2.52 -14.84 -1.61
CA ILE A 9 2.39 -13.71 -2.52
C ILE A 9 1.29 -12.75 -2.04
N VAL A 10 0.10 -13.25 -1.70
CA VAL A 10 -0.99 -12.40 -1.19
C VAL A 10 -0.58 -11.69 0.10
N PHE A 11 0.10 -12.37 1.02
CA PHE A 11 0.51 -11.75 2.27
C PHE A 11 1.55 -10.62 2.06
N PHE A 12 2.50 -10.79 1.13
CA PHE A 12 3.60 -9.86 0.92
C PHE A 12 3.43 -8.89 -0.26
N THR A 13 2.44 -9.06 -1.14
CA THR A 13 2.31 -8.20 -2.32
C THR A 13 0.87 -7.81 -2.62
N SER A 14 -0.06 -8.05 -1.70
CA SER A 14 -1.46 -7.66 -1.91
C SER A 14 -1.71 -6.19 -1.64
N GLY A 15 -2.84 -5.71 -2.16
CA GLY A 15 -3.27 -4.33 -1.93
C GLY A 15 -3.59 -4.03 -0.46
N GLY A 16 -3.80 -5.08 0.36
CA GLY A 16 -4.09 -4.95 1.79
C GLY A 16 -2.95 -4.34 2.62
N LEU A 17 -1.75 -4.22 2.06
CA LEU A 17 -0.63 -3.48 2.65
C LEU A 17 -1.05 -2.06 3.04
N ILE A 18 -1.88 -1.41 2.22
CA ILE A 18 -2.32 -0.03 2.47
C ILE A 18 -3.28 0.10 3.67
N LEU A 19 -3.81 -1.01 4.18
CA LEU A 19 -4.62 -1.01 5.40
C LEU A 19 -3.75 -0.75 6.64
N GLY A 20 -2.44 -1.02 6.54
CA GLY A 20 -1.44 -0.70 7.55
C GLY A 20 -0.99 0.77 7.52
N PHE A 21 -1.91 1.73 7.36
CA PHE A 21 -1.56 3.14 7.20
C PHE A 21 -1.01 3.79 8.48
N GLY A 22 -1.41 3.34 9.68
CA GLY A 22 -0.99 3.99 10.94
C GLY A 22 0.54 4.15 11.13
N PRO A 23 1.35 3.10 10.93
CA PRO A 23 2.81 3.19 10.93
C PRO A 23 3.37 4.11 9.83
N VAL A 24 2.82 4.04 8.62
CA VAL A 24 3.22 4.90 7.49
C VAL A 24 2.93 6.37 7.81
N TYR A 25 1.75 6.64 8.36
CA TYR A 25 1.34 7.95 8.84
C TYR A 25 2.35 8.49 9.87
N SER A 26 2.61 7.71 10.92
CA SER A 26 3.53 8.11 11.99
C SER A 26 4.94 8.39 11.46
N LEU A 27 5.37 7.63 10.45
CA LEU A 27 6.66 7.83 9.79
C LEU A 27 6.69 9.10 8.92
N LEU A 28 5.64 9.38 8.15
CA LEU A 28 5.52 10.63 7.36
C LEU A 28 5.48 11.87 8.26
N VAL A 29 4.81 11.78 9.41
CA VAL A 29 4.80 12.85 10.42
C VAL A 29 6.20 13.08 11.00
N ARG A 30 6.93 12.00 11.33
CA ARG A 30 8.32 12.07 11.80
C ARG A 30 9.28 12.65 10.76
N GLU A 31 9.06 12.38 9.48
CA GLU A 31 9.82 12.96 8.37
C GLU A 31 9.41 14.41 8.06
N LYS A 32 8.55 15.03 8.89
CA LYS A 32 8.02 16.40 8.72
C LYS A 32 7.41 16.64 7.34
N GLN A 33 6.87 15.59 6.71
CA GLN A 33 6.23 15.71 5.40
C GLN A 33 4.98 16.58 5.51
N TRP A 34 4.83 17.50 4.57
CA TRP A 34 3.81 18.55 4.51
C TRP A 34 3.86 19.57 5.65
N SER A 35 4.97 19.66 6.40
CA SER A 35 5.12 20.69 7.43
C SER A 35 5.16 22.11 6.83
N GLU A 36 5.55 22.24 5.55
CA GLU A 36 5.58 23.51 4.80
C GLU A 36 4.20 24.17 4.63
N LEU A 37 3.11 23.43 4.84
CA LEU A 37 1.74 23.95 4.77
C LEU A 37 1.27 24.56 6.10
N CYS A 38 1.97 24.28 7.19
CA CYS A 38 1.65 24.83 8.50
C CYS A 38 2.17 26.27 8.62
N SER A 39 1.51 27.09 9.44
CA SER A 39 2.02 28.42 9.78
C SER A 39 3.30 28.33 10.64
N PRO A 40 4.13 29.38 10.70
CA PRO A 40 5.36 29.37 11.49
C PRO A 40 5.12 29.09 12.98
N GLU A 41 4.02 29.62 13.54
CA GLU A 41 3.61 29.40 14.93
C GLU A 41 3.27 27.92 15.19
N GLU A 42 2.54 27.30 14.26
CA GLU A 42 2.21 25.87 14.34
C GLU A 42 3.43 24.96 14.12
N GLN A 43 4.43 25.40 13.35
CA GLN A 43 5.69 24.66 13.16
C GLN A 43 6.54 24.62 14.44
N GLU A 44 6.52 25.68 15.24
CA GLU A 44 7.20 25.71 16.54
C GLU A 44 6.52 24.76 17.54
N GLU A 45 5.19 24.65 17.50
CA GLU A 45 4.41 23.70 18.31
C GLU A 45 4.51 22.25 17.81
N ALA A 46 4.80 22.05 16.52
CA ALA A 46 4.91 20.72 15.89
C ALA A 46 6.08 19.89 16.45
N ASP A 47 7.10 20.50 17.06
CA ASP A 47 8.15 19.78 17.77
C ASP A 47 7.61 19.07 19.05
N GLY A 48 6.43 19.49 19.52
CA GLY A 48 5.63 18.82 20.56
C GLY A 48 4.68 17.73 20.05
N GLY A 49 4.65 17.46 18.73
CA GLY A 49 3.83 16.41 18.12
C GLY A 49 2.39 16.82 17.76
N VAL A 50 2.07 18.11 17.83
CA VAL A 50 0.78 18.65 17.37
C VAL A 50 0.84 18.87 15.86
N LEU A 51 -0.05 18.20 15.13
CA LEU A 51 -0.18 18.35 13.67
C LEU A 51 -1.07 19.53 13.32
N CYS A 52 -0.66 20.33 12.33
CA CYS A 52 -1.54 21.35 11.78
C CYS A 52 -2.64 20.73 10.91
N ALA A 53 -3.81 21.39 10.85
CA ALA A 53 -4.96 20.88 10.09
C ALA A 53 -4.64 20.67 8.60
N ALA A 54 -3.84 21.56 8.00
CA ALA A 54 -3.46 21.45 6.60
C ALA A 54 -2.56 20.22 6.31
N GLN A 55 -1.66 19.89 7.23
CA GLN A 55 -0.81 18.70 7.16
C GLN A 55 -1.64 17.43 7.32
N GLU A 56 -2.56 17.41 8.29
CA GLU A 56 -3.45 16.26 8.52
C GLU A 56 -4.30 15.96 7.27
N VAL A 57 -4.87 16.98 6.63
CA VAL A 57 -5.65 16.82 5.40
C VAL A 57 -4.82 16.16 4.29
N ARG A 58 -3.54 16.53 4.13
CA ARG A 58 -2.65 15.91 3.13
C ARG A 58 -2.34 14.45 3.45
N LEU A 59 -2.09 14.12 4.71
CA LEU A 59 -1.88 12.75 5.15
C LEU A 59 -3.14 11.89 4.94
N GLN A 60 -4.33 12.43 5.23
CA GLN A 60 -5.59 11.75 4.95
C GLN A 60 -5.79 11.53 3.45
N TYR A 61 -5.39 12.47 2.58
CA TYR A 61 -5.45 12.25 1.14
C TYR A 61 -4.59 11.06 0.68
N VAL A 62 -3.41 10.84 1.26
CA VAL A 62 -2.58 9.65 0.94
C VAL A 62 -3.40 8.37 1.15
N PHE A 63 -4.05 8.24 2.31
CA PHE A 63 -4.85 7.07 2.61
C PHE A 63 -6.12 6.97 1.77
N SER A 64 -6.91 8.05 1.69
CA SER A 64 -8.18 8.05 0.98
C SER A 64 -7.99 7.80 -0.52
N THR A 65 -7.01 8.44 -1.17
CA THR A 65 -6.71 8.20 -2.59
C THR A 65 -6.17 6.78 -2.79
N GLY A 66 -5.34 6.28 -1.87
CA GLY A 66 -4.88 4.89 -1.90
C GLY A 66 -6.02 3.89 -1.87
N PHE A 67 -6.94 4.06 -0.92
CA PHE A 67 -8.09 3.18 -0.73
C PHE A 67 -9.11 3.26 -1.88
N LEU A 68 -9.31 4.44 -2.46
CA LEU A 68 -10.15 4.61 -3.64
C LEU A 68 -9.53 3.94 -4.87
N CYS A 69 -8.22 4.09 -5.07
CA CYS A 69 -7.50 3.42 -6.15
C CYS A 69 -7.52 1.89 -5.98
N LEU A 70 -7.34 1.37 -4.76
CA LEU A 70 -7.53 -0.04 -4.44
C LEU A 70 -8.91 -0.53 -4.88
N SER A 71 -9.96 0.19 -4.52
CA SER A 71 -11.36 -0.15 -4.85
C SER A 71 -11.62 -0.11 -6.35
N ALA A 72 -11.12 0.91 -7.05
CA ALA A 72 -11.21 1.01 -8.51
C ALA A 72 -10.43 -0.12 -9.20
N ALA A 73 -9.22 -0.41 -8.73
CA ALA A 73 -8.37 -1.48 -9.24
C ALA A 73 -9.02 -2.85 -9.05
N ASN A 74 -9.74 -3.08 -7.95
CA ASN A 74 -10.51 -4.31 -7.76
C ASN A 74 -11.49 -4.56 -8.92
N ALA A 75 -12.23 -3.54 -9.33
CA ALA A 75 -13.16 -3.64 -10.45
C ALA A 75 -12.42 -3.83 -11.79
N CYS A 76 -11.40 -3.01 -12.04
CA CYS A 76 -10.64 -3.06 -13.30
C CYS A 76 -9.87 -4.37 -13.48
N PHE A 77 -9.12 -4.80 -12.46
CA PHE A 77 -8.37 -6.05 -12.51
C PHE A 77 -9.27 -7.28 -12.53
N GLY A 78 -10.50 -7.20 -11.99
CA GLY A 78 -11.50 -8.25 -12.15
C GLY A 78 -11.79 -8.53 -13.62
N VAL A 79 -12.20 -7.49 -14.36
CA VAL A 79 -12.46 -7.61 -15.81
C VAL A 79 -11.19 -7.99 -16.58
N PHE A 80 -10.06 -7.40 -16.24
CA PHE A 80 -8.79 -7.69 -16.91
C PHE A 80 -8.35 -9.15 -16.73
N LEU A 81 -8.56 -9.70 -15.54
CA LEU A 81 -8.28 -11.11 -15.25
C LEU A 81 -9.15 -12.03 -16.09
N ASP A 82 -10.43 -11.70 -16.27
CA ASP A 82 -11.35 -12.55 -17.05
C ASP A 82 -11.02 -12.53 -18.55
N VAL A 83 -10.53 -11.40 -19.08
CA VAL A 83 -10.24 -11.23 -20.52
C VAL A 83 -8.82 -11.68 -20.89
N VAL A 84 -7.81 -11.28 -20.11
CA VAL A 84 -6.38 -11.48 -20.45
C VAL A 84 -5.81 -12.70 -19.73
N GLY A 85 -6.43 -13.10 -18.61
CA GLY A 85 -6.03 -14.24 -17.81
C GLY A 85 -5.10 -13.88 -16.65
N PRO A 86 -4.95 -14.80 -15.67
CA PRO A 86 -4.34 -14.52 -14.38
C PRO A 86 -2.84 -14.18 -14.44
N ARG A 87 -2.11 -14.72 -15.42
CA ARG A 87 -0.65 -14.53 -15.53
C ARG A 87 -0.29 -13.09 -15.90
N ALA A 88 -1.06 -12.45 -16.77
CA ALA A 88 -0.83 -11.05 -17.13
C ALA A 88 -1.26 -10.12 -15.98
N THR A 89 -2.40 -10.42 -15.33
CA THR A 89 -2.91 -9.65 -14.19
C THR A 89 -1.90 -9.58 -13.05
N ILE A 90 -1.30 -10.72 -12.66
CA ILE A 90 -0.31 -10.72 -11.58
C ILE A 90 0.95 -9.96 -11.95
N LEU A 91 1.46 -10.11 -13.19
CA LEU A 91 2.65 -9.39 -13.64
C LEU A 91 2.42 -7.88 -13.66
N LEU A 92 1.28 -7.43 -14.21
CA LEU A 92 0.93 -6.00 -14.22
C LEU A 92 0.74 -5.46 -12.80
N GLY A 93 0.07 -6.21 -11.93
CA GLY A 93 -0.13 -5.85 -10.54
C GLY A 93 1.19 -5.67 -9.78
N LEU A 94 2.09 -6.67 -9.88
CA LEU A 94 3.41 -6.62 -9.25
C LEU A 94 4.27 -5.47 -9.78
N MET A 95 4.25 -5.20 -11.09
CA MET A 95 4.96 -4.07 -11.68
C MET A 95 4.46 -2.74 -11.13
N LEU A 96 3.13 -2.55 -11.02
CA LEU A 96 2.57 -1.33 -10.43
C LEU A 96 2.92 -1.21 -8.95
N SER A 97 2.86 -2.31 -8.18
CA SER A 97 3.28 -2.31 -6.78
C SER A 97 4.76 -1.98 -6.61
N ALA A 98 5.65 -2.54 -7.44
CA ALA A 98 7.08 -2.21 -7.42
C ALA A 98 7.32 -0.73 -7.72
N LEU A 99 6.69 -0.19 -8.77
CA LEU A 99 6.75 1.26 -9.06
C LEU A 99 6.21 2.10 -7.90
N GLY A 100 5.15 1.64 -7.24
CA GLY A 100 4.57 2.30 -6.07
C GLY A 100 5.54 2.33 -4.88
N ASN A 101 6.23 1.22 -4.61
CA ASN A 101 7.27 1.14 -3.59
C ASN A 101 8.44 2.08 -3.90
N PHE A 102 8.93 2.12 -5.15
CA PHE A 102 9.98 3.08 -5.52
C PHE A 102 9.53 4.54 -5.39
N ALA A 103 8.30 4.86 -5.79
CA ALA A 103 7.73 6.19 -5.60
C ALA A 103 7.61 6.56 -4.10
N LEU A 104 7.28 5.60 -3.24
CA LEU A 104 7.30 5.75 -1.79
C LEU A 104 8.71 5.76 -1.18
N ALA A 105 9.74 5.27 -1.87
CA ALA A 105 11.12 5.31 -1.38
C ALA A 105 11.79 6.65 -1.65
N PHE A 106 11.48 7.28 -2.80
CA PHE A 106 12.10 8.53 -3.26
C PHE A 106 11.19 9.76 -3.15
N GLY A 107 9.89 9.58 -2.91
CA GLY A 107 8.95 10.70 -2.81
C GLY A 107 9.33 11.62 -1.65
N ASP A 108 9.22 12.92 -1.85
CA ASP A 108 9.44 13.92 -0.82
C ASP A 108 8.44 15.06 -1.05
N SER A 109 7.80 15.54 0.02
CA SER A 109 6.89 16.68 -0.05
C SER A 109 7.66 17.99 -0.16
N HIS A 110 8.86 18.10 0.41
CA HIS A 110 9.57 19.38 0.48
C HIS A 110 10.08 19.86 -0.89
N THR A 111 10.34 18.95 -1.82
CA THR A 111 10.80 19.27 -3.18
C THR A 111 9.65 19.33 -4.21
N GLY A 112 8.39 19.26 -3.78
CA GLY A 112 7.22 19.25 -4.67
C GLY A 112 5.88 19.38 -3.93
N SER A 113 4.82 18.75 -4.44
CA SER A 113 3.49 18.72 -3.79
C SER A 113 3.26 17.46 -2.94
N GLY A 114 4.28 16.61 -2.79
CA GLY A 114 4.15 15.27 -2.21
C GLY A 114 3.38 14.29 -3.10
N ALA A 115 3.13 14.62 -4.36
CA ALA A 115 2.35 13.80 -5.30
C ALA A 115 2.93 12.39 -5.49
N TRP A 116 4.26 12.23 -5.44
CA TRP A 116 4.92 10.93 -5.54
C TRP A 116 4.57 9.99 -4.38
N ILE A 117 4.40 10.53 -3.17
CA ILE A 117 4.02 9.72 -2.00
C ILE A 117 2.57 9.25 -2.14
N ILE A 118 1.66 10.16 -2.52
CA ILE A 118 0.24 9.85 -2.74
C ILE A 118 0.12 8.82 -3.87
N ALA A 119 0.74 9.07 -5.03
CA ALA A 119 0.71 8.18 -6.17
C ALA A 119 1.36 6.83 -5.86
N GLY A 120 2.47 6.82 -5.13
CA GLY A 120 3.16 5.60 -4.71
C GLY A 120 2.27 4.72 -3.82
N TYR A 121 1.65 5.31 -2.80
CA TYR A 121 0.70 4.60 -1.93
C TYR A 121 -0.50 4.05 -2.70
N SER A 122 -1.04 4.83 -3.64
CA SER A 122 -2.11 4.40 -4.53
C SER A 122 -1.71 3.29 -5.49
N LEU A 123 -0.50 3.32 -6.03
CA LEU A 123 0.03 2.29 -6.93
C LEU A 123 0.26 0.97 -6.19
N VAL A 124 0.77 1.01 -4.95
CA VAL A 124 0.91 -0.21 -4.12
C VAL A 124 -0.45 -0.85 -3.86
N GLY A 125 -1.44 -0.05 -3.46
CA GLY A 125 -2.81 -0.51 -3.26
C GLY A 125 -3.41 -1.11 -4.54
N ALA A 126 -3.43 -0.32 -5.61
CA ALA A 126 -4.00 -0.73 -6.89
C ALA A 126 -3.31 -1.97 -7.48
N GLY A 127 -1.97 -1.97 -7.55
CA GLY A 127 -1.19 -3.07 -8.09
C GLY A 127 -1.37 -4.37 -7.30
N GLY A 128 -1.45 -4.26 -5.97
CA GLY A 128 -1.60 -5.41 -5.11
C GLY A 128 -2.96 -6.11 -5.23
N MET A 129 -3.99 -5.44 -5.77
CA MET A 129 -5.25 -6.11 -6.13
C MET A 129 -5.08 -7.13 -7.26
N GLY A 130 -4.17 -6.87 -8.20
CA GLY A 130 -3.89 -7.81 -9.29
C GLY A 130 -3.36 -9.15 -8.77
N ALA A 131 -2.43 -9.12 -7.80
CA ALA A 131 -1.89 -10.32 -7.15
C ALA A 131 -2.95 -11.07 -6.34
N TYR A 132 -3.81 -10.35 -5.62
CA TYR A 132 -4.92 -10.91 -4.85
C TYR A 132 -5.97 -11.61 -5.73
N LEU A 133 -6.42 -10.93 -6.80
CA LEU A 133 -7.41 -11.48 -7.73
C LEU A 133 -6.86 -12.67 -8.52
N ALA A 134 -5.61 -12.61 -8.95
CA ALA A 134 -4.96 -13.73 -9.62
C ALA A 134 -4.87 -14.99 -8.72
N ALA A 135 -4.69 -14.82 -7.41
CA ALA A 135 -4.64 -15.93 -6.46
C ALA A 135 -5.97 -16.68 -6.34
N PHE A 136 -7.11 -16.03 -6.58
CA PHE A 136 -8.43 -16.70 -6.52
C PHE A 136 -8.67 -17.73 -7.62
N GLN A 137 -7.92 -17.67 -8.73
CA GLN A 137 -8.03 -18.70 -9.78
C GLN A 137 -7.63 -20.10 -9.27
N ILE A 138 -6.85 -20.16 -8.18
CA ILE A 138 -6.45 -21.41 -7.55
C ILE A 138 -7.61 -22.09 -6.81
N LEU A 139 -8.70 -21.39 -6.52
CA LEU A 139 -9.90 -21.98 -5.91
C LEU A 139 -10.43 -23.17 -6.72
N GLN A 140 -10.32 -23.12 -8.05
CA GLN A 140 -10.79 -24.18 -8.94
C GLN A 140 -10.01 -25.49 -8.77
N LEU A 141 -8.84 -25.47 -8.12
CA LEU A 141 -7.98 -26.63 -7.90
C LEU A 141 -8.31 -27.42 -6.62
N TYR A 142 -9.18 -26.89 -5.75
CA TYR A 142 -9.46 -27.47 -4.44
C TYR A 142 -10.96 -27.76 -4.26
N GLU A 143 -11.29 -28.90 -3.64
CA GLU A 143 -12.67 -29.24 -3.30
C GLU A 143 -13.24 -28.33 -2.18
N VAL A 144 -12.37 -27.83 -1.29
CA VAL A 144 -12.73 -26.96 -0.16
C VAL A 144 -12.59 -25.46 -0.48
N GLN A 145 -13.29 -25.00 -1.52
CA GLN A 145 -13.17 -23.62 -2.04
C GLN A 145 -13.42 -22.53 -0.99
N GLY A 146 -14.41 -22.72 -0.12
CA GLY A 146 -14.76 -21.74 0.92
C GLY A 146 -13.62 -21.45 1.90
N VAL A 147 -12.87 -22.48 2.31
CA VAL A 147 -11.74 -22.35 3.25
C VAL A 147 -10.56 -21.63 2.60
N VAL A 148 -10.27 -21.96 1.34
CA VAL A 148 -9.19 -21.30 0.59
C VAL A 148 -9.52 -19.82 0.37
N CYS A 149 -10.77 -19.52 0.00
CA CYS A 149 -11.25 -18.15 -0.22
C CYS A 149 -11.18 -17.30 1.06
N SER A 150 -11.69 -17.82 2.18
CA SER A 150 -11.63 -17.11 3.46
C SER A 150 -10.19 -16.92 3.95
N THR A 151 -9.31 -17.88 3.70
CA THR A 151 -7.89 -17.78 4.08
C THR A 151 -7.18 -16.70 3.27
N LEU A 152 -7.35 -16.67 1.93
CA LEU A 152 -6.76 -15.63 1.08
C LEU A 152 -7.29 -14.23 1.46
N SER A 153 -8.59 -14.12 1.73
CA SER A 153 -9.20 -12.86 2.19
C SER A 153 -8.66 -12.42 3.55
N SER A 154 -8.43 -13.37 4.46
CA SER A 154 -7.83 -13.08 5.76
C SER A 154 -6.38 -12.63 5.61
N LEU A 155 -5.59 -13.30 4.77
CA LEU A 155 -4.20 -12.91 4.48
C LEU A 155 -4.11 -11.53 3.83
N PHE A 156 -5.06 -11.17 2.97
CA PHE A 156 -5.17 -9.81 2.44
C PHE A 156 -5.36 -8.78 3.55
N ASN A 157 -6.22 -9.03 4.54
CA ASN A 157 -6.37 -8.09 5.66
C ASN A 157 -5.12 -8.09 6.56
N CYS A 158 -4.48 -9.25 6.73
CA CYS A 158 -3.28 -9.36 7.55
C CYS A 158 -2.03 -8.77 6.88
N SER A 159 -2.01 -8.55 5.57
CA SER A 159 -0.83 -7.97 4.89
C SER A 159 -0.52 -6.56 5.40
N GLY A 160 -1.52 -5.79 5.86
CA GLY A 160 -1.30 -4.51 6.52
C GLY A 160 -0.36 -4.57 7.74
N TYR A 161 -0.23 -5.72 8.40
CA TYR A 161 0.76 -5.91 9.48
C TYR A 161 2.20 -5.86 9.00
N VAL A 162 2.48 -6.09 7.71
CA VAL A 162 3.82 -5.92 7.15
C VAL A 162 4.29 -4.46 7.32
N TYR A 163 3.39 -3.49 7.14
CA TYR A 163 3.70 -2.09 7.36
C TYR A 163 3.84 -1.73 8.84
N MET A 164 3.39 -2.57 9.79
CA MET A 164 3.75 -2.36 11.22
C MET A 164 5.26 -2.45 11.46
N MET A 165 6.02 -3.15 10.62
CA MET A 165 7.48 -3.17 10.74
C MET A 165 8.10 -1.78 10.54
N LEU A 166 7.46 -0.86 9.79
CA LEU A 166 7.90 0.54 9.67
C LEU A 166 7.84 1.31 10.99
N GLY A 167 7.08 0.84 11.97
CA GLY A 167 7.04 1.42 13.31
C GLY A 167 8.25 1.09 14.18
N VAL A 168 9.11 0.15 13.76
CA VAL A 168 10.33 -0.24 14.50
C VAL A 168 11.36 0.89 14.42
N GLN A 169 11.88 1.30 15.59
CA GLN A 169 12.88 2.36 15.70
C GLN A 169 14.15 2.00 14.90
N GLY A 170 14.53 2.86 13.95
CA GLY A 170 15.74 2.70 13.14
C GLY A 170 15.51 2.37 11.66
N ILE A 171 14.26 2.08 11.24
CA ILE A 171 13.93 1.84 9.83
C ILE A 171 13.50 3.17 9.18
N THR A 172 14.30 3.66 8.23
CA THR A 172 13.92 4.79 7.36
C THR A 172 13.00 4.32 6.23
N ARG A 173 12.09 5.20 5.79
CA ARG A 173 11.18 4.94 4.67
C ARG A 173 11.90 4.45 3.42
N SER A 174 12.95 5.16 3.02
CA SER A 174 13.69 4.86 1.79
C SER A 174 14.26 3.43 1.82
N VAL A 175 14.92 3.03 2.91
CA VAL A 175 15.48 1.67 3.05
C VAL A 175 14.38 0.60 3.02
N PHE A 176 13.27 0.81 3.73
CA PHE A 176 12.18 -0.17 3.75
C PHE A 176 11.60 -0.39 2.36
N PHE A 177 11.18 0.70 1.69
CA PHE A 177 10.52 0.61 0.41
C PHE A 177 11.48 0.23 -0.74
N HIS A 178 12.77 0.52 -0.62
CA HIS A 178 13.77 0.09 -1.60
C HIS A 178 14.13 -1.40 -1.48
N VAL A 179 14.06 -1.98 -0.28
CA VAL A 179 14.24 -3.42 -0.07
C VAL A 179 12.98 -4.21 -0.43
N TYR A 180 11.81 -3.58 -0.29
CA TYR A 180 10.51 -4.21 -0.48
C TYR A 180 9.98 -4.15 -1.93
N GLY A 181 10.37 -3.13 -2.70
CA GLY A 181 9.99 -2.94 -4.12
C GLY A 181 10.86 -3.72 -5.09
#